data_AF-A0A0Q0DHH0-F1
#
_entry.id   AF-A0A0Q0DHH0-F1
#
_cell.length_a   1.000
_cell.length_b   1.000
_cell.length_c   1.000
_cell.angle_alpha   90.00
_cell.angle_beta   90.00
_cell.angle_gamma   90.00
#
_symmetry.space_group_name_H-M   'P 1'
#
loop_
_entity.id
_entity.type
_entity.pdbx_description
1 polymer ?
#
loop_
_entity_poly.entity_id
_entity_poly.type
_entity_poly.pdbx_seq_one_letter_code
_entity_poly.pdbx_strand_id
1 'polypeptide(L)' 'MSSAICTCGSGDLLLACCGHYHAGQPAPCAEKLMRSRYSAYVLGLTDYLVQTTLPV' A
#
# COMPACT_ATOMS: atom_id res chain seq x y z
N MET A 1 -9.31 4.03 -14.59
CA MET A 1 -8.37 2.89 -14.55
C MET A 1 -6.99 3.45 -14.31
N SER A 2 -6.56 3.52 -13.05
CA SER A 2 -5.29 4.15 -12.68
C SER A 2 -4.14 3.16 -12.94
N SER A 3 -3.72 3.08 -14.21
CA SER A 3 -2.49 2.41 -14.65
C SER A 3 -1.24 3.18 -14.21
N ALA A 4 -1.25 3.66 -12.97
CA ALA A 4 -0.15 4.41 -12.37
C ALA A 4 0.87 3.44 -11.80
N ILE A 5 2.15 3.74 -11.98
CA ILE A 5 3.25 3.01 -11.37
C ILE A 5 3.16 3.17 -9.84
N CYS A 6 3.48 2.12 -9.10
CA CYS A 6 3.51 2.14 -7.65
C CYS A 6 4.55 3.15 -7.15
N THR A 7 4.11 4.11 -6.34
CA THR A 7 4.98 5.10 -5.71
C THR A 7 5.90 4.48 -4.65
N CYS A 8 5.69 3.23 -4.26
CA CYS A 8 6.60 2.42 -3.42
C CYS A 8 8.00 2.18 -3.99
N GLY A 9 8.27 2.60 -5.23
CA GLY A 9 9.57 2.46 -5.89
C GLY A 9 9.87 1.05 -6.40
N SER A 10 8.85 0.17 -6.53
CA SER A 10 9.06 -1.17 -7.11
C SER A 10 9.12 -1.18 -8.64
N GLY A 11 8.62 -0.13 -9.29
CA GLY A 11 8.52 -0.05 -10.76
C GLY A 11 7.31 -0.79 -11.34
N ASP A 12 6.58 -1.55 -10.53
CA ASP A 12 5.36 -2.26 -10.94
C ASP A 12 4.15 -1.32 -11.00
N LEU A 13 3.09 -1.78 -11.66
CA LEU A 13 1.79 -1.11 -11.60
C LEU A 13 1.22 -1.15 -10.18
N LEU A 14 0.59 -0.06 -9.75
CA LEU A 14 -0.01 0.06 -8.42
C LEU A 14 -0.91 -1.14 -8.12
N LEU A 15 -1.80 -1.50 -9.04
CA LEU A 15 -2.74 -2.62 -8.87
C LEU A 15 -2.05 -3.98 -8.71
N ALA A 16 -0.87 -4.17 -9.30
CA ALA A 16 -0.09 -5.41 -9.22
C ALA A 16 0.92 -5.42 -8.04
N CYS A 17 1.04 -4.31 -7.30
CA CYS A 17 1.98 -4.17 -6.21
C CYS A 17 1.29 -3.79 -4.89
N CYS A 18 1.15 -2.49 -4.59
CA CYS A 18 0.57 -2.05 -3.31
C CYS A 18 -0.96 -2.07 -3.29
N GLY A 19 -1.59 -2.04 -4.46
CA GLY A 19 -3.04 -2.02 -4.63
C GLY A 19 -3.73 -3.26 -4.08
N HIS A 20 -3.10 -4.44 -4.17
CA HIS A 20 -3.62 -5.65 -3.53
C HIS A 20 -3.74 -5.49 -2.01
N TYR A 21 -2.75 -4.86 -1.38
CA TYR A 21 -2.78 -4.63 0.06
C TYR A 21 -3.79 -3.56 0.45
N HIS A 22 -3.90 -2.49 -0.35
CA HIS A 22 -4.92 -1.46 -0.16
C HIS A 22 -6.34 -2.01 -0.32
N ALA A 23 -6.52 -3.06 -1.13
CA ALA A 23 -7.79 -3.78 -1.28
C ALA A 23 -8.11 -4.76 -0.13
N GLY A 24 -7.29 -4.78 0.93
CA GLY A 24 -7.52 -5.59 2.13
C GLY A 24 -6.71 -6.88 2.22
N GLN A 25 -5.83 -7.16 1.25
CA GLN A 25 -4.94 -8.32 1.36
C GLN A 25 -3.84 -8.05 2.39
N PRO A 26 -3.57 -8.97 3.34
CA PRO A 26 -2.50 -8.76 4.32
C PRO A 26 -1.14 -8.78 3.63
N ALA A 27 -0.26 -7.85 4.03
CA ALA A 27 1.11 -7.84 3.55
C ALA A 27 1.87 -9.06 4.11
N PRO A 28 2.61 -9.82 3.28
CA PRO A 28 3.25 -11.08 3.72
C PRO A 28 4.46 -10.85 4.64
N CYS A 29 5.02 -9.65 4.66
CA CYS A 29 6.15 -9.29 5.50
C CYS A 29 6.15 -7.80 5.84
N ALA A 30 6.92 -7.41 6.86
CA ALA A 30 7.03 -6.03 7.32
C ALA A 30 7.51 -5.07 6.23
N GLU A 31 8.43 -5.49 5.34
CA GLU A 31 8.89 -4.65 4.23
C GLU A 31 7.74 -4.31 3.27
N LYS A 32 6.95 -5.30 2.87
CA LYS A 32 5.79 -5.09 1.98
C LYS A 32 4.76 -4.19 2.65
N LEU A 33 4.54 -4.34 3.97
CA LEU A 33 3.65 -3.45 4.73
C LEU A 33 4.15 -2.00 4.76
N MET A 34 5.45 -1.78 4.98
CA MET A 34 5.99 -0.41 4.99
C MET A 34 5.93 0.25 3.61
N ARG A 35 6.18 -0.51 2.54
CA ARG A 35 6.05 -0.02 1.14
C ARG A 35 4.60 0.30 0.76
N SER A 36 3.64 -0.52 1.18
CA SER A 36 2.23 -0.25 0.95
C SER A 36 1.74 0.97 1.73
N ARG A 37 2.21 1.14 2.97
CA ARG A 37 1.96 2.35 3.78
C ARG A 37 2.55 3.61 3.13
N TYR A 38 3.78 3.54 2.60
CA TYR A 38 4.36 4.65 1.85
C TYR A 38 3.47 5.06 0.67
N SER A 39 3.04 4.09 -0.16
CA SER A 39 2.14 4.37 -1.27
C SER A 39 0.80 4.94 -0.80
N ALA A 40 0.28 4.46 0.34
CA ALA A 40 -0.96 4.97 0.93
C ALA A 40 -0.85 6.44 1.37
N TYR A 41 0.31 6.88 1.89
CA TYR A 41 0.55 8.30 2.17
C TYR A 41 0.45 9.16 0.92
N VAL A 42 1.06 8.72 -0.19
CA VAL A 42 1.03 9.46 -1.46
C VAL A 42 -0.38 9.49 -2.07
N LEU A 43 -1.14 8.41 -1.91
CA LEU A 43 -2.51 8.28 -2.43
C LEU A 43 -3.59 8.87 -1.50
N GLY A 44 -3.23 9.31 -0.28
CA GLY A 44 -4.18 9.82 0.70
C GLY A 44 -5.10 8.76 1.32
N LEU A 45 -4.68 7.49 1.35
CA LEU A 45 -5.46 6.37 1.89
C LEU A 45 -5.31 6.27 3.41
N THR A 46 -5.87 7.24 4.14
CA THR A 46 -5.71 7.34 5.60
C THR A 46 -6.29 6.15 6.36
N ASP A 47 -7.44 5.62 5.92
CA ASP A 47 -8.08 4.48 6.57
C ASP A 47 -7.17 3.25 6.57
N TYR A 48 -6.48 3.00 5.47
CA TYR A 48 -5.49 1.91 5.36
C TYR A 48 -4.33 2.08 6.36
N LEU A 49 -3.87 3.32 6.55
CA LEU A 49 -2.78 3.61 7.50
C LEU A 49 -3.22 3.36 8.94
N VAL A 50 -4.44 3.73 9.31
CA VAL A 50 -4.99 3.48 10.65
C VAL A 50 -5.14 1.97 10.88
N GLN A 51 -5.77 1.25 9.94
CA GLN A 51 -6.01 -0.19 10.04
C GLN A 51 -4.71 -1.02 10.13
N THR A 52 -3.62 -0.53 9.55
CA THR A 52 -2.32 -1.22 9.55
C THR A 52 -1.35 -0.71 10.62
N THR A 53 -1.79 0.20 11.48
CA THR A 53 -1.06 0.59 12.68
C THR A 53 -1.51 -0.27 13.84
N LEU A 54 -0.61 -0.53 14.80
CA LEU A 54 -0.96 -1.24 16.03
C LEU A 54 -2.21 -0.58 16.65
N PRO A 55 -3.28 -1.34 16.94
CA PRO A 55 -4.45 -0.79 17.62
C PRO A 55 -4.02 -0.32 19.00
N VAL A 56 -4.33 0.94 19.29
CA VAL A 56 -4.18 1.56 20.61
C VAL A 56 -5.42 1.35 21.45
#